data_AF-A0A7S2QB35-F1
#
_entry.id   AF-A0A7S2QB35-F1
#
_cell.length_a   1.000
_cell.length_b   1.000
_cell.length_c   1.000
_cell.angle_alpha   90.00
_cell.angle_beta   90.00
_cell.angle_gamma   90.00
#
_symmetry.space_group_name_H-M   'P 1'
#
loop_
_entity.id
_entity.type
_entity.pdbx_description
1 polymer ?
#
loop_
_entity_poly.entity_id
_entity_poly.type
_entity_poly.pdbx_seq_one_letter_code
_entity_poly.pdbx_strand_id
1 'polypeptide(L)'
;DEFAFFSPSRHVAEGAEVDEQACNAPPFDSGEPPQLLSLTRTQQLALEALYEWVRENPMPFEQVLDIVFEASGTATRSSWAKFAAAQGFKQPWRVDEFFDHITTEIRGQRCSKGSLDGEPTMSLSQFLAFYSAAVRAGAASASPNPKANHIVDHVTNLMISKRGNALRTWRLDLDNRRAGRIRHADLCQACRKIGGAVGHVQVWHVALRNGQDDRPFEFHELHAEEAANLEWFAACLWEAWGLDLVKAWDGDFDARKLKYVSLQDFERGASRIGFGGNANLLYRGLDAGGLGRLSFDDFEYIGKISRLAWQKKIGKHTASPLTEMMIWAQRKFGGTDALMSELAAVDGVPRERISVNDLASRLQVLGFE
;
A
#
# COMPACT_ATOMS: atom_id res chain seq x y z
N ASP A 1 44.77 48.75 6.16
CA ASP A 1 44.99 47.30 6.18
C ASP A 1 43.70 46.59 5.82
N GLU A 2 43.69 46.15 4.57
CA GLU A 2 42.59 45.59 3.81
C GLU A 2 42.09 44.26 4.39
N PHE A 3 40.78 44.13 4.59
CA PHE A 3 40.12 42.84 4.77
C PHE A 3 39.52 42.40 3.44
N ALA A 4 40.26 41.54 2.75
CA ALA A 4 39.83 40.90 1.51
C ALA A 4 38.81 39.79 1.81
N PHE A 5 37.64 39.92 1.17
CA PHE A 5 36.63 38.86 1.05
C PHE A 5 37.14 37.77 0.12
N PHE A 6 37.28 36.53 0.62
CA PHE A 6 37.42 35.34 -0.22
C PHE A 6 36.03 34.73 -0.46
N SER A 7 35.48 34.95 -1.65
CA SER A 7 34.43 34.11 -2.23
C SER A 7 35.07 32.90 -2.90
N PRO A 8 34.57 31.66 -2.69
CA PRO A 8 35.00 30.53 -3.49
C PRO A 8 34.20 30.49 -4.80
N SER A 9 34.92 30.66 -5.91
CA SER A 9 34.45 30.48 -7.28
C SER A 9 33.87 29.07 -7.48
N ARG A 10 32.60 29.02 -7.88
CA ARG A 10 31.99 27.83 -8.48
C ARG A 10 32.58 27.64 -9.88
N HIS A 11 33.41 26.61 -10.05
CA HIS A 11 33.67 26.04 -11.36
C HIS A 11 32.40 25.37 -11.87
N VAL A 12 31.84 25.92 -12.94
CA VAL A 12 30.83 25.27 -13.78
C VAL A 12 31.59 24.23 -14.61
N ALA A 13 31.37 22.96 -14.32
CA ALA A 13 31.73 21.86 -15.22
C ALA A 13 30.53 21.60 -16.13
N GLU A 14 30.66 22.05 -17.38
CA GLU A 14 29.85 21.60 -18.51
C GLU A 14 30.23 20.15 -18.87
N GLY A 15 29.22 19.37 -19.28
CA GLY A 15 29.43 18.28 -20.24
C GLY A 15 29.49 16.87 -19.68
N ALA A 16 28.33 16.30 -19.35
CA ALA A 16 28.05 14.88 -19.55
C ALA A 16 26.53 14.71 -19.74
N GLU A 17 26.08 14.83 -20.99
CA GLU A 17 24.80 14.24 -21.42
C GLU A 17 24.90 12.73 -21.20
N VAL A 18 24.26 12.25 -20.13
CA VAL A 18 23.94 10.84 -19.99
C VAL A 18 22.60 10.66 -20.67
N ASP A 19 22.62 9.96 -21.80
CA ASP A 19 21.46 9.52 -22.56
C ASP A 19 20.55 8.71 -21.61
N GLU A 20 19.54 9.38 -21.03
CA GLU A 20 18.51 8.78 -20.19
C GLU A 20 17.51 8.09 -21.11
N GLN A 21 17.98 7.01 -21.73
CA GLN A 21 17.17 6.15 -22.56
C GLN A 21 16.20 5.40 -21.64
N ALA A 22 15.00 5.96 -21.52
CA ALA A 22 13.87 5.39 -20.82
C ALA A 22 13.74 3.89 -21.16
N CYS A 23 13.94 3.04 -20.16
CA CYS A 23 13.52 1.65 -20.17
C CYS A 23 11.99 1.59 -20.23
N ASN A 24 11.44 1.82 -21.43
CA ASN A 24 10.10 1.39 -21.78
C ASN A 24 10.11 -0.14 -21.83
N ALA A 25 10.00 -0.78 -20.65
CA ALA A 25 9.53 -2.14 -20.61
C ALA A 25 8.13 -2.15 -21.25
N PRO A 26 7.87 -3.04 -22.23
CA PRO A 26 6.53 -3.15 -22.80
C PRO A 26 5.52 -3.46 -21.69
N PRO A 27 4.27 -3.02 -21.81
CA PRO A 27 3.23 -3.45 -20.88
C PRO A 27 3.27 -4.97 -20.77
N PHE A 28 3.31 -5.48 -19.53
CA PHE A 28 3.20 -6.91 -19.26
C PHE A 28 1.90 -7.36 -19.92
N ASP A 29 2.03 -8.11 -21.01
CA ASP A 29 0.92 -8.76 -21.67
C ASP A 29 0.21 -9.61 -20.61
N SER A 30 -1.11 -9.47 -20.52
CA SER A 30 -1.98 -10.20 -19.58
C SER A 30 -2.13 -11.67 -19.99
N GLY A 31 -1.03 -12.27 -20.44
CA GLY A 31 -0.97 -13.62 -20.98
C GLY A 31 -1.68 -14.58 -20.04
N GLU A 32 -2.59 -15.35 -20.61
CA GLU A 32 -3.19 -16.50 -19.95
C GLU A 32 -2.08 -17.29 -19.21
N PRO A 33 -2.38 -17.87 -18.03
CA PRO A 33 -1.44 -18.77 -17.38
C PRO A 33 -0.92 -19.78 -18.41
N PRO A 34 0.39 -20.09 -18.43
CA PRO A 34 0.97 -20.99 -19.43
C PRO A 34 0.10 -22.23 -19.52
N GLN A 35 -0.40 -22.52 -20.73
CA GLN A 35 -1.30 -23.65 -20.94
C GLN A 35 -0.53 -24.92 -20.54
N LEU A 36 -0.82 -25.45 -19.35
CA LEU A 36 -0.26 -26.69 -18.78
C LEU A 36 -0.49 -27.94 -19.66
N LEU A 37 -1.16 -27.76 -20.80
CA LEU A 37 -1.60 -28.79 -21.74
C LEU A 37 -0.46 -29.34 -22.62
N SER A 38 0.71 -28.69 -22.68
CA SER A 38 1.88 -29.22 -23.41
C SER A 38 2.85 -30.03 -22.56
N LEU A 39 2.59 -30.17 -21.25
CA LEU A 39 3.47 -30.90 -20.35
C LEU A 39 3.14 -32.39 -20.34
N THR A 40 4.18 -33.22 -20.25
CA THR A 40 4.00 -34.64 -19.96
C THR A 40 3.38 -34.80 -18.57
N ARG A 41 2.63 -35.89 -18.34
CA ARG A 41 2.02 -36.17 -17.02
C ARG A 41 3.05 -36.19 -15.88
N THR A 42 4.28 -36.63 -16.17
CA THR A 42 5.39 -36.61 -15.21
C THR A 42 5.79 -35.18 -14.86
N GLN A 43 5.91 -34.29 -15.85
CA GLN A 43 6.18 -32.87 -15.63
C GLN A 43 5.05 -32.20 -14.85
N GLN A 44 3.78 -32.51 -15.13
CA GLN A 44 2.64 -32.00 -14.37
C GLN A 44 2.68 -32.43 -12.90
N LEU A 45 2.90 -33.73 -12.62
CA LEU A 45 3.02 -34.25 -11.24
C LEU A 45 4.25 -33.72 -10.51
N ALA A 46 5.33 -33.44 -11.23
CA ALA A 46 6.48 -32.75 -10.68
C ALA A 46 6.10 -31.31 -10.30
N LEU A 47 5.48 -30.57 -11.24
CA LEU A 47 4.99 -29.22 -11.00
C LEU A 47 4.08 -29.17 -9.78
N GLU A 48 3.04 -30.02 -9.72
CA GLU A 48 2.11 -30.14 -8.59
C GLU A 48 2.82 -30.44 -7.27
N ALA A 49 3.75 -31.40 -7.26
CA ALA A 49 4.52 -31.70 -6.06
C ALA A 49 5.40 -30.52 -5.61
N LEU A 50 5.88 -29.70 -6.54
CA LEU A 50 6.64 -28.50 -6.23
C LEU A 50 5.75 -27.36 -5.73
N TYR A 51 4.58 -27.17 -6.34
CA TYR A 51 3.56 -26.23 -5.85
C TYR A 51 3.21 -26.55 -4.40
N GLU A 52 2.90 -27.82 -4.14
CA GLU A 52 2.60 -28.32 -2.80
C GLU A 52 3.77 -28.11 -1.84
N TRP A 53 5.00 -28.38 -2.30
CA TRP A 53 6.17 -28.19 -1.46
C TRP A 53 6.47 -26.70 -1.16
N VAL A 54 6.39 -25.81 -2.15
CA VAL A 54 6.54 -24.35 -1.98
C VAL A 54 5.44 -23.80 -1.08
N ARG A 55 4.22 -24.34 -1.19
CA ARG A 55 3.08 -24.01 -0.33
C ARG A 55 3.30 -24.45 1.12
N GLU A 56 3.89 -25.62 1.32
CA GLU A 56 4.12 -26.17 2.66
C GLU A 56 5.37 -25.59 3.35
N ASN A 57 6.38 -25.23 2.56
CA ASN A 57 7.70 -24.77 3.00
C ASN A 57 8.01 -23.40 2.39
N PRO A 58 7.36 -22.31 2.83
CA PRO A 58 7.68 -20.97 2.38
C PRO A 58 9.11 -20.63 2.83
N MET A 59 10.05 -20.70 1.89
CA MET A 59 11.46 -20.48 2.17
C MET A 59 11.74 -19.00 2.43
N PRO A 60 12.65 -18.67 3.37
CA PRO A 60 13.29 -17.36 3.40
C PRO A 60 14.09 -17.23 2.11
N PHE A 61 13.63 -16.40 1.20
CA PHE A 61 14.26 -16.19 -0.11
C PHE A 61 15.73 -15.76 -0.02
N GLU A 62 16.13 -15.14 1.09
CA GLU A 62 17.53 -14.81 1.39
C GLU A 62 18.39 -16.07 1.37
N GLN A 63 17.89 -17.18 1.92
CA GLN A 63 18.54 -18.49 1.82
C GLN A 63 18.52 -19.03 0.40
N VAL A 64 17.49 -18.72 -0.39
CA VAL A 64 17.42 -19.13 -1.80
C VAL A 64 18.47 -18.39 -2.62
N LEU A 65 18.62 -17.07 -2.43
CA LEU A 65 19.67 -16.29 -3.08
C LEU A 65 21.04 -16.84 -2.69
N ASP A 66 21.35 -16.90 -1.39
CA ASP A 66 22.69 -17.23 -0.92
C ASP A 66 23.12 -18.67 -1.25
N ILE A 67 22.19 -19.61 -1.31
CA ILE A 67 22.49 -21.03 -1.54
C ILE A 67 22.44 -21.39 -3.04
N VAL A 68 21.51 -20.81 -3.81
CA VAL A 68 21.24 -21.21 -5.19
C VAL A 68 21.97 -20.33 -6.19
N PHE A 69 21.94 -19.02 -5.93
CA PHE A 69 22.45 -17.99 -6.81
C PHE A 69 23.68 -17.37 -6.13
N GLU A 70 24.84 -17.98 -6.34
CA GLU A 70 26.14 -17.41 -5.95
C GLU A 70 26.28 -15.96 -6.46
N ALA A 71 27.39 -15.27 -6.17
CA ALA A 71 27.64 -13.90 -6.64
C ALA A 71 27.48 -13.68 -8.17
N SER A 72 27.41 -14.77 -8.95
CA SER A 72 27.14 -14.79 -10.39
C SER A 72 25.69 -14.44 -10.78
N GLY A 73 24.72 -14.46 -9.86
CA GLY A 73 23.30 -14.23 -10.17
C GLY A 73 22.65 -15.33 -11.03
N THR A 74 23.34 -16.46 -11.19
CA THR A 74 22.89 -17.65 -11.92
C THR A 74 23.10 -18.90 -11.08
N ALA A 75 22.27 -19.91 -11.31
CA ALA A 75 22.33 -21.20 -10.65
C ALA A 75 22.71 -22.27 -11.67
N THR A 76 23.68 -23.11 -11.32
CA THR A 76 24.01 -24.32 -12.09
C THR A 76 23.12 -25.46 -11.63
N ARG A 77 23.11 -26.56 -12.39
CA ARG A 77 22.39 -27.76 -11.98
C ARG A 77 22.94 -28.29 -10.64
N SER A 78 24.25 -28.20 -10.44
CA SER A 78 24.90 -28.58 -9.17
C SER A 78 24.47 -27.70 -7.99
N SER A 79 24.43 -26.37 -8.13
CA SER A 79 24.01 -25.48 -7.03
C SER A 79 22.53 -25.68 -6.69
N TRP A 80 21.69 -25.87 -7.70
CA TRP A 80 20.28 -26.21 -7.53
C TRP A 80 20.07 -27.56 -6.82
N ALA A 81 20.85 -28.58 -7.18
CA ALA A 81 20.78 -29.89 -6.53
C ALA A 81 21.15 -29.85 -5.04
N LYS A 82 22.20 -29.10 -4.69
CA LYS A 82 22.59 -28.88 -3.29
C LYS A 82 21.49 -28.18 -2.50
N PHE A 83 20.89 -27.16 -3.10
CA PHE A 83 19.77 -26.46 -2.50
C PHE A 83 18.56 -27.36 -2.27
N ALA A 84 18.10 -28.08 -3.30
CA ALA A 84 16.97 -28.99 -3.18
C ALA A 84 17.22 -30.05 -2.09
N ALA A 85 18.43 -30.60 -2.02
CA ALA A 85 18.82 -31.52 -0.95
C ALA A 85 18.79 -30.87 0.45
N ALA A 86 19.30 -29.65 0.60
CA ALA A 86 19.27 -28.89 1.86
C ALA A 86 17.83 -28.58 2.33
N GLN A 87 16.93 -28.42 1.37
CA GLN A 87 15.50 -28.20 1.59
C GLN A 87 14.70 -29.50 1.81
N GLY A 88 15.38 -30.65 1.85
CA GLY A 88 14.76 -31.94 2.15
C GLY A 88 14.03 -32.60 0.97
N PHE A 89 14.32 -32.20 -0.28
CA PHE A 89 13.80 -32.92 -1.44
C PHE A 89 14.37 -34.35 -1.48
N LYS A 90 13.51 -35.32 -1.19
CA LYS A 90 13.90 -36.75 -1.12
C LYS A 90 14.07 -37.41 -2.49
N GLN A 91 13.63 -36.79 -3.58
CA GLN A 91 13.66 -37.37 -4.93
C GLN A 91 14.62 -36.61 -5.85
N PRO A 92 15.91 -37.01 -5.93
CA PRO A 92 16.93 -36.29 -6.69
C PRO A 92 16.67 -36.23 -8.20
N TRP A 93 16.02 -37.24 -8.80
CA TRP A 93 15.69 -37.24 -10.23
C TRP A 93 14.68 -36.15 -10.62
N ARG A 94 13.82 -35.70 -9.70
CA ARG A 94 12.90 -34.60 -9.96
C ARG A 94 13.61 -33.24 -10.00
N VAL A 95 14.75 -33.13 -9.31
CA VAL A 95 15.49 -31.86 -9.17
C VAL A 95 16.04 -31.39 -10.52
N ASP A 96 16.57 -32.34 -11.30
CA ASP A 96 17.08 -32.09 -12.64
C ASP A 96 15.95 -31.76 -13.63
N GLU A 97 14.83 -32.49 -13.57
CA GLU A 97 13.65 -32.20 -14.39
C GLU A 97 13.09 -30.80 -14.12
N PHE A 98 13.10 -30.34 -12.85
CA PHE A 98 12.70 -28.98 -12.52
C PHE A 98 13.66 -27.94 -13.07
N PHE A 99 14.96 -28.17 -12.92
CA PHE A 99 15.96 -27.26 -13.46
C PHE A 99 15.79 -27.12 -14.97
N ASP A 100 15.60 -28.24 -15.66
CA ASP A 100 15.36 -28.26 -17.10
C ASP A 100 14.06 -27.55 -17.44
N HIS A 101 12.99 -27.78 -16.70
CA HIS A 101 11.71 -27.11 -16.93
C HIS A 101 11.82 -25.59 -16.74
N ILE A 102 12.37 -25.09 -15.63
CA ILE A 102 12.54 -23.64 -15.40
C ILE A 102 13.42 -23.02 -16.49
N THR A 103 14.49 -23.71 -16.88
CA THR A 103 15.41 -23.22 -17.91
C THR A 103 14.84 -23.33 -19.32
N THR A 104 13.92 -24.25 -19.62
CA THR A 104 13.32 -24.45 -20.96
C THR A 104 12.01 -23.72 -21.17
N GLU A 105 11.10 -23.73 -20.20
CA GLU A 105 9.77 -23.09 -20.27
C GLU A 105 9.88 -21.57 -20.48
N ILE A 106 10.87 -20.94 -19.82
CA ILE A 106 11.05 -19.48 -19.87
C ILE A 106 11.87 -19.04 -21.11
N ARG A 107 12.51 -19.96 -21.84
CA ARG A 107 13.24 -19.65 -23.09
C ARG A 107 12.35 -19.19 -24.24
N GLY A 108 11.02 -19.30 -24.11
CA GLY A 108 10.07 -18.70 -25.06
C GLY A 108 10.20 -17.17 -25.17
N GLN A 109 10.79 -16.51 -24.16
CA GLN A 109 11.11 -15.07 -24.19
C GLN A 109 12.62 -14.86 -24.46
N ARG A 110 12.98 -14.77 -25.75
CA ARG A 110 14.26 -14.29 -26.31
C ARG A 110 15.51 -14.45 -25.40
N CYS A 111 16.08 -15.64 -25.33
CA CYS A 111 17.49 -15.78 -24.93
C CYS A 111 18.39 -15.75 -26.17
N SER A 112 19.45 -14.93 -26.12
CA SER A 112 20.59 -15.01 -27.02
C SER A 112 21.22 -16.40 -26.91
N LYS A 113 21.50 -17.04 -28.06
CA LYS A 113 22.24 -18.31 -28.13
C LYS A 113 23.67 -18.07 -27.61
N GLY A 114 23.86 -18.19 -26.30
CA GLY A 114 25.17 -18.27 -25.68
C GLY A 114 25.78 -19.66 -25.89
N SER A 115 27.07 -19.67 -26.25
CA SER A 115 28.06 -20.75 -26.35
C SER A 115 27.56 -22.21 -26.28
N LEU A 116 27.84 -22.98 -27.34
CA LEU A 116 27.46 -24.38 -27.54
C LEU A 116 28.03 -25.37 -26.50
N ASP A 117 28.97 -24.97 -25.64
CA ASP A 117 29.70 -25.87 -24.74
C ASP A 117 29.52 -25.55 -23.24
N GLY A 118 28.60 -24.65 -22.88
CA GLY A 118 28.35 -24.27 -21.48
C GLY A 118 27.34 -25.17 -20.76
N GLU A 119 27.58 -25.49 -19.48
CA GLU A 119 26.58 -26.11 -18.61
C GLU A 119 25.33 -25.21 -18.56
N PRO A 120 24.10 -25.76 -18.69
CA PRO A 120 22.90 -24.95 -18.64
C PRO A 120 22.79 -24.25 -17.27
N THR A 121 22.61 -22.94 -17.30
CA THR A 121 22.42 -22.11 -16.10
C THR A 121 21.00 -21.57 -16.05
N MET A 122 20.42 -21.52 -14.86
CA MET A 122 19.17 -20.83 -14.55
C MET A 122 19.48 -19.45 -14.00
N SER A 123 18.96 -18.39 -14.60
CA SER A 123 19.10 -17.03 -14.05
C SER A 123 18.13 -16.79 -12.91
N LEU A 124 18.45 -15.85 -12.01
CA LEU A 124 17.56 -15.46 -10.92
C LEU A 124 16.20 -14.96 -11.43
N SER A 125 16.17 -14.23 -12.54
CA SER A 125 14.93 -13.77 -13.16
C SER A 125 14.05 -14.92 -13.66
N GLN A 126 14.65 -15.95 -14.26
CA GLN A 126 13.92 -17.17 -14.66
C GLN A 126 13.33 -17.88 -13.45
N PHE A 127 14.13 -18.13 -12.42
CA PHE A 127 13.62 -18.74 -11.19
C PHE A 127 12.52 -17.92 -10.54
N LEU A 128 12.66 -16.59 -10.51
CA LEU A 128 11.64 -15.69 -9.98
C LEU A 128 10.34 -15.70 -10.78
N ALA A 129 10.43 -15.69 -12.10
CA ALA A 129 9.26 -15.78 -12.97
C ALA A 129 8.54 -17.11 -12.77
N PHE A 130 9.29 -18.21 -12.70
CA PHE A 130 8.76 -19.53 -12.38
C PHE A 130 8.10 -19.55 -10.99
N TYR A 131 8.80 -19.10 -9.95
CA TYR A 131 8.29 -19.05 -8.59
C TYR A 131 7.02 -18.21 -8.51
N SER A 132 6.97 -17.07 -9.20
CA SER A 132 5.78 -16.20 -9.22
C SER A 132 4.61 -16.87 -9.95
N ALA A 133 4.86 -17.52 -11.08
CA ALA A 133 3.86 -18.35 -11.74
C ALA A 133 3.39 -19.49 -10.82
N ALA A 134 4.33 -20.06 -10.06
CA ALA A 134 4.06 -21.15 -9.14
C ALA A 134 3.14 -20.69 -7.97
N VAL A 135 3.46 -19.55 -7.37
CA VAL A 135 2.61 -18.96 -6.33
C VAL A 135 1.23 -18.61 -6.89
N ARG A 136 1.13 -18.07 -8.11
CA ARG A 136 -0.17 -17.73 -8.74
C ARG A 136 -1.04 -18.95 -9.00
N ALA A 137 -0.50 -20.03 -9.57
CA ALA A 137 -1.31 -21.21 -9.86
C ALA A 137 -1.73 -21.96 -8.58
N GLY A 138 -0.88 -21.94 -7.54
CA GLY A 138 -1.24 -22.45 -6.21
C GLY A 138 -2.26 -21.57 -5.46
N ALA A 139 -2.21 -20.25 -5.67
CA ALA A 139 -3.18 -19.32 -5.08
C ALA A 139 -4.57 -19.42 -5.74
N ALA A 140 -4.63 -19.71 -7.04
CA ALA A 140 -5.88 -19.94 -7.78
C ALA A 140 -6.62 -21.20 -7.31
N SER A 141 -5.92 -22.17 -6.72
CA SER A 141 -6.49 -23.45 -6.26
C SER A 141 -6.72 -23.55 -4.74
N ALA A 142 -6.32 -22.53 -3.95
CA ALA A 142 -6.33 -22.61 -2.49
C ALA A 142 -7.35 -21.68 -1.80
N SER A 143 -7.99 -22.22 -0.75
CA SER A 143 -8.63 -21.46 0.34
C SER A 143 -7.60 -20.56 1.05
N PRO A 144 -7.96 -19.37 1.59
CA PRO A 144 -7.02 -18.41 2.18
C PRO A 144 -6.02 -19.09 3.13
N ASN A 145 -4.77 -19.21 2.67
CA ASN A 145 -3.73 -19.96 3.36
C ASN A 145 -3.17 -19.09 4.50
N PRO A 146 -3.29 -19.50 5.78
CA PRO A 146 -2.80 -18.73 6.93
C PRO A 146 -1.27 -18.47 6.89
N LYS A 147 -0.50 -19.25 6.13
CA LYS A 147 0.96 -19.06 5.98
C LYS A 147 1.33 -17.88 5.08
N ALA A 148 0.45 -17.46 4.17
CA ALA A 148 0.73 -16.36 3.26
C ALA A 148 0.86 -15.03 4.03
N ASN A 149 0.09 -14.86 5.11
CA ASN A 149 0.19 -13.72 6.02
C ASN A 149 1.61 -13.55 6.58
N HIS A 150 2.37 -14.64 6.80
CA HIS A 150 3.69 -14.55 7.42
C HIS A 150 4.73 -13.76 6.58
N ILE A 151 4.63 -13.78 5.25
CA ILE A 151 5.55 -12.99 4.39
C ILE A 151 5.21 -11.51 4.48
N VAL A 152 3.92 -11.18 4.42
CA VAL A 152 3.43 -9.79 4.57
C VAL A 152 3.81 -9.29 5.96
N ASP A 153 3.54 -10.07 7.01
CA ASP A 153 3.90 -9.75 8.39
C ASP A 153 5.41 -9.56 8.54
N HIS A 154 6.23 -10.42 7.96
CA HIS A 154 7.69 -10.30 8.03
C HIS A 154 8.19 -9.01 7.36
N VAL A 155 7.73 -8.73 6.14
CA VAL A 155 8.12 -7.52 5.41
C VAL A 155 7.60 -6.27 6.12
N THR A 156 6.34 -6.29 6.57
CA THR A 156 5.73 -5.22 7.37
C THR A 156 6.54 -4.97 8.64
N ASN A 157 6.89 -6.01 9.40
CA ASN A 157 7.69 -5.90 10.62
C ASN A 157 9.10 -5.37 10.34
N LEU A 158 9.74 -5.81 9.25
CA LEU A 158 11.03 -5.28 8.83
C LEU A 158 10.94 -3.77 8.54
N MET A 159 9.91 -3.32 7.83
CA MET A 159 9.75 -1.91 7.51
C MET A 159 9.38 -1.08 8.76
N ILE A 160 8.48 -1.58 9.60
CA ILE A 160 8.13 -0.98 10.89
C ILE A 160 9.36 -0.87 11.78
N SER A 161 10.24 -1.87 11.83
CA SER A 161 11.47 -1.81 12.64
C SER A 161 12.38 -0.64 12.25
N LYS A 162 12.38 -0.25 10.96
CA LYS A 162 13.19 0.87 10.45
C LYS A 162 12.58 2.23 10.77
N ARG A 163 11.24 2.36 10.78
CA ARG A 163 10.54 3.65 10.94
C ARG A 163 9.83 3.83 12.29
N GLY A 164 9.75 2.77 13.09
CA GLY A 164 9.06 2.67 14.37
C GLY A 164 7.55 2.50 14.31
N ASN A 165 6.91 2.70 13.16
CA ASN A 165 5.45 2.74 13.02
C ASN A 165 5.00 2.40 11.58
N ALA A 166 3.85 1.74 11.41
CA ALA A 166 3.38 1.27 10.10
C ALA A 166 2.83 2.42 9.25
N LEU A 167 2.07 3.35 9.83
CA LEU A 167 1.60 4.55 9.11
C LEU A 167 2.77 5.42 8.64
N ARG A 168 3.82 5.56 9.46
CA ARG A 168 5.02 6.30 9.05
C ARG A 168 5.78 5.62 7.91
N THR A 169 5.92 4.30 8.00
CA THR A 169 6.46 3.46 6.93
C THR A 169 5.67 3.65 5.64
N TRP A 170 4.36 3.56 5.73
CA TRP A 170 3.46 3.76 4.60
C TRP A 170 3.73 5.09 3.92
N ARG A 171 3.79 6.18 4.69
CA ARG A 171 4.00 7.53 4.16
C ARG A 171 5.37 7.76 3.52
N LEU A 172 6.43 7.26 4.15
CA LEU A 172 7.80 7.59 3.79
C LEU A 172 8.40 6.65 2.75
N ASP A 173 7.97 5.39 2.76
CA ASP A 173 8.62 4.36 1.95
C ASP A 173 7.70 3.88 0.83
N LEU A 174 6.41 3.72 1.10
CA LEU A 174 5.47 3.10 0.17
C LEU A 174 4.68 4.14 -0.66
N ASP A 175 3.96 5.07 -0.02
CA ASP A 175 3.13 6.11 -0.63
C ASP A 175 3.90 7.42 -0.84
N ASN A 176 5.01 7.34 -1.56
CA ASN A 176 5.87 8.49 -1.87
C ASN A 176 5.13 9.62 -2.62
N ARG A 177 4.04 9.29 -3.32
CA ARG A 177 3.19 10.25 -4.04
C ARG A 177 2.13 10.90 -3.16
N ARG A 178 1.99 10.46 -1.91
CA ARG A 178 0.97 10.91 -0.95
C ARG A 178 -0.45 10.78 -1.50
N ALA A 179 -0.73 9.71 -2.24
CA ALA A 179 -2.04 9.45 -2.85
C ALA A 179 -3.01 8.75 -1.88
N GLY A 180 -2.51 8.22 -0.75
CA GLY A 180 -3.26 7.41 0.21
C GLY A 180 -3.46 5.95 -0.24
N ARG A 181 -3.05 5.61 -1.46
CA ARG A 181 -3.17 4.29 -2.08
C ARG A 181 -1.98 4.05 -3.00
N ILE A 182 -1.59 2.79 -3.16
CA ILE A 182 -0.35 2.43 -3.83
C ILE A 182 -0.64 1.49 -4.98
N ARG A 183 -0.10 1.81 -6.16
CA ARG A 183 -0.19 0.91 -7.33
C ARG A 183 0.94 -0.11 -7.31
N HIS A 184 0.79 -1.19 -8.08
CA HIS A 184 1.79 -2.25 -8.17
C HIS A 184 3.21 -1.75 -8.43
N ALA A 185 3.36 -0.86 -9.42
CA ALA A 185 4.65 -0.31 -9.80
C ALA A 185 5.29 0.50 -8.66
N ASP A 186 4.48 1.27 -7.93
CA ASP A 186 4.94 2.08 -6.81
C ASP A 186 5.38 1.18 -5.63
N LEU A 187 4.63 0.11 -5.33
CA LEU A 187 5.03 -0.88 -4.31
C LEU A 187 6.33 -1.61 -4.69
N CYS A 188 6.45 -2.06 -5.94
CA CYS A 188 7.67 -2.70 -6.44
C CYS A 188 8.89 -1.79 -6.26
N GLN A 189 8.75 -0.52 -6.61
CA GLN A 189 9.82 0.46 -6.46
C GLN A 189 10.18 0.69 -4.98
N ALA A 190 9.17 0.80 -4.11
CA ALA A 190 9.36 0.97 -2.67
C ALA A 190 10.13 -0.21 -2.05
N CYS A 191 9.70 -1.45 -2.31
CA CYS A 191 10.37 -2.63 -1.78
C CYS A 191 11.82 -2.76 -2.25
N ARG A 192 12.12 -2.42 -3.52
CA ARG A 192 13.51 -2.37 -4.03
C ARG A 192 14.37 -1.37 -3.26
N LYS A 193 13.85 -0.18 -2.96
CA LYS A 193 14.57 0.85 -2.20
C LYS A 193 14.88 0.42 -0.77
N ILE A 194 14.01 -0.38 -0.15
CA ILE A 194 14.17 -0.83 1.24
C ILE A 194 15.27 -1.90 1.37
N GLY A 195 15.82 -2.39 0.26
CA GLY A 195 16.88 -3.38 0.22
C GLY A 195 16.37 -4.83 0.25
N GLY A 196 15.05 -5.03 0.14
CA GLY A 196 14.47 -6.34 -0.06
C GLY A 196 14.60 -6.73 -1.53
N ALA A 197 15.71 -7.37 -1.92
CA ALA A 197 15.78 -8.12 -3.18
C ALA A 197 14.67 -9.19 -3.26
N VAL A 198 14.14 -9.52 -2.08
CA VAL A 198 13.17 -10.54 -1.78
C VAL A 198 11.78 -9.94 -1.64
N GLY A 199 10.82 -10.43 -2.41
CA GLY A 199 9.45 -10.49 -1.93
C GLY A 199 8.53 -9.32 -2.26
N HIS A 200 8.90 -8.36 -3.10
CA HIS A 200 7.93 -7.36 -3.59
C HIS A 200 6.81 -7.98 -4.43
N VAL A 201 7.16 -8.94 -5.30
CA VAL A 201 6.21 -9.71 -6.11
C VAL A 201 5.35 -10.62 -5.22
N GLN A 202 5.95 -11.20 -4.17
CA GLN A 202 5.24 -12.03 -3.21
C GLN A 202 4.31 -11.19 -2.34
N VAL A 203 4.76 -10.06 -1.79
CA VAL A 203 3.92 -9.14 -1.01
C VAL A 203 2.75 -8.65 -1.87
N TRP A 204 2.98 -8.28 -3.13
CA TRP A 204 1.87 -7.92 -4.02
C TRP A 204 0.92 -9.10 -4.24
N HIS A 205 1.41 -10.28 -4.66
CA HIS A 205 0.52 -11.42 -4.96
C HIS A 205 -0.14 -12.06 -3.74
N VAL A 206 0.52 -12.02 -2.59
CA VAL A 206 0.04 -12.58 -1.32
C VAL A 206 -0.88 -11.61 -0.62
N ALA A 207 -0.56 -10.31 -0.59
CA ALA A 207 -1.45 -9.31 -0.01
C ALA A 207 -2.66 -9.03 -0.93
N LEU A 208 -2.50 -9.15 -2.25
CA LEU A 208 -3.59 -8.92 -3.21
C LEU A 208 -4.11 -10.22 -3.78
N ARG A 209 -5.12 -10.76 -3.09
CA ARG A 209 -6.30 -11.45 -3.65
C ARG A 209 -6.05 -12.27 -4.94
N ASN A 210 -4.98 -13.05 -4.98
CA ASN A 210 -4.63 -13.94 -6.09
C ASN A 210 -4.36 -13.26 -7.46
N GLY A 211 -3.93 -12.00 -7.48
CA GLY A 211 -3.46 -11.31 -8.71
C GLY A 211 -4.55 -11.00 -9.74
N GLN A 212 -5.83 -11.10 -9.40
CA GLN A 212 -6.98 -10.79 -10.28
C GLN A 212 -7.51 -9.36 -10.10
N ASP A 213 -7.03 -8.62 -9.10
CA ASP A 213 -7.59 -7.34 -8.70
C ASP A 213 -6.53 -6.24 -8.93
N ASP A 214 -6.78 -5.36 -9.91
CA ASP A 214 -5.93 -4.18 -10.19
C ASP A 214 -6.25 -2.99 -9.26
N ARG A 215 -7.04 -3.23 -8.20
CA ARG A 215 -7.28 -2.17 -7.22
C ARG A 215 -5.97 -1.75 -6.54
N PRO A 216 -5.82 -0.45 -6.25
CA PRO A 216 -4.69 0.04 -5.47
C PRO A 216 -4.63 -0.63 -4.10
N PHE A 217 -3.40 -0.91 -3.65
CA PHE A 217 -3.09 -1.35 -2.30
C PHE A 217 -3.42 -0.25 -1.29
N GLU A 218 -4.12 -0.61 -0.22
CA GLU A 218 -4.62 0.29 0.81
C GLU A 218 -3.93 0.04 2.16
N PHE A 219 -3.86 1.05 3.02
CA PHE A 219 -3.10 0.98 4.28
C PHE A 219 -3.55 -0.14 5.23
N HIS A 220 -4.85 -0.43 5.27
CA HIS A 220 -5.41 -1.51 6.10
C HIS A 220 -4.93 -2.91 5.71
N GLU A 221 -4.39 -3.07 4.50
CA GLU A 221 -3.81 -4.34 4.01
C GLU A 221 -2.37 -4.51 4.47
N LEU A 222 -1.69 -3.41 4.81
CA LEU A 222 -0.38 -3.45 5.43
C LEU A 222 -0.50 -3.70 6.93
N HIS A 223 -1.40 -2.99 7.61
CA HIS A 223 -1.52 -3.06 9.07
C HIS A 223 -2.94 -2.72 9.55
N ALA A 224 -3.79 -3.75 9.69
CA ALA A 224 -5.22 -3.60 9.95
C ALA A 224 -5.56 -2.85 11.26
N GLU A 225 -4.82 -3.10 12.35
CA GLU A 225 -5.10 -2.49 13.66
C GLU A 225 -4.86 -0.97 13.64
N GLU A 226 -3.67 -0.54 13.24
CA GLU A 226 -3.35 0.88 13.08
C GLU A 226 -4.27 1.59 12.07
N ALA A 227 -4.65 0.91 10.98
CA ALA A 227 -5.64 1.45 10.04
C ALA A 227 -7.02 1.63 10.70
N ALA A 228 -7.49 0.67 11.51
CA ALA A 228 -8.75 0.81 12.24
C ALA A 228 -8.72 1.99 13.23
N ASN A 229 -7.58 2.19 13.91
CA ASN A 229 -7.37 3.34 14.80
C ASN A 229 -7.44 4.67 14.02
N LEU A 230 -6.86 4.72 12.81
CA LEU A 230 -6.91 5.87 11.91
C LEU A 230 -8.33 6.15 11.37
N GLU A 231 -9.08 5.11 10.99
CA GLU A 231 -10.47 5.26 10.53
C GLU A 231 -11.37 5.75 11.66
N TRP A 232 -11.17 5.27 12.89
CA TRP A 232 -11.92 5.78 14.05
C TRP A 232 -11.61 7.27 14.29
N PHE A 233 -10.35 7.67 14.20
CA PHE A 233 -9.99 9.09 14.29
C PHE A 233 -10.66 9.94 13.19
N ALA A 234 -10.66 9.44 11.96
CA ALA A 234 -11.33 10.10 10.84
C ALA A 234 -12.85 10.21 11.04
N ALA A 235 -13.49 9.19 11.63
CA ALA A 235 -14.90 9.23 12.01
C ALA A 235 -15.17 10.31 13.06
N CYS A 236 -14.35 10.41 14.12
CA CYS A 236 -14.47 11.48 15.11
C CYS A 236 -14.31 12.88 14.49
N LEU A 237 -13.35 13.05 13.57
CA LEU A 237 -13.20 14.30 12.81
C LEU A 237 -14.41 14.62 11.93
N TRP A 238 -15.04 13.58 11.37
CA TRP A 238 -16.27 13.75 10.61
C TRP A 238 -17.42 14.23 11.49
N GLU A 239 -17.65 13.58 12.62
CA GLU A 239 -18.76 13.95 13.52
C GLU A 239 -18.56 15.36 14.11
N ALA A 240 -17.33 15.72 14.50
CA ALA A 240 -17.05 17.02 15.10
C ALA A 240 -16.99 18.18 14.07
N TRP A 241 -16.42 17.93 12.89
CA TRP A 241 -16.05 19.00 11.94
C TRP A 241 -16.53 18.76 10.49
N GLY A 242 -17.20 17.64 10.22
CA GLY A 242 -17.60 17.24 8.86
C GLY A 242 -16.40 17.02 7.93
N LEU A 243 -15.27 16.53 8.48
CA LEU A 243 -13.96 16.41 7.81
C LEU A 243 -13.43 17.73 7.21
N ASP A 244 -13.83 18.88 7.75
CA ASP A 244 -13.20 20.16 7.45
C ASP A 244 -11.86 20.23 8.21
N LEU A 245 -10.81 19.64 7.62
CA LEU A 245 -9.50 19.49 8.26
C LEU A 245 -8.86 20.84 8.59
N VAL A 246 -9.14 21.90 7.82
CA VAL A 246 -8.63 23.25 8.11
C VAL A 246 -9.27 23.78 9.39
N LYS A 247 -10.59 23.66 9.55
CA LYS A 247 -11.27 24.08 10.79
C LYS A 247 -10.88 23.23 11.99
N ALA A 248 -10.82 21.91 11.81
CA ALA A 248 -10.38 21.01 12.88
C ALA A 248 -8.97 21.39 13.33
N TRP A 249 -8.05 21.59 12.39
CA TRP A 249 -6.68 22.05 12.66
C TRP A 249 -6.68 23.37 13.42
N ASP A 250 -7.34 24.39 12.89
CA ASP A 250 -7.34 25.73 13.46
C ASP A 250 -8.05 25.84 14.82
N GLY A 251 -9.06 24.99 15.06
CA GLY A 251 -9.90 25.02 16.25
C GLY A 251 -9.36 24.17 17.40
N ASP A 252 -9.13 22.88 17.14
CA ASP A 252 -8.86 21.90 18.20
C ASP A 252 -7.39 21.51 18.34
N PHE A 253 -6.64 21.48 17.23
CA PHE A 253 -5.28 20.94 17.23
C PHE A 253 -4.21 22.05 17.35
N ASP A 254 -4.31 23.11 16.55
CA ASP A 254 -3.43 24.29 16.56
C ASP A 254 -4.16 25.53 17.11
N ALA A 255 -4.83 25.37 18.26
CA ALA A 255 -5.54 26.47 18.92
C ALA A 255 -4.62 27.67 19.25
N ARG A 256 -3.31 27.43 19.39
CA ARG A 256 -2.29 28.44 19.69
C ARG A 256 -1.69 29.11 18.45
N LYS A 257 -2.08 28.70 17.23
CA LYS A 257 -1.58 29.23 15.95
C LYS A 257 -0.07 29.15 15.79
N LEU A 258 0.54 28.07 16.32
CA LEU A 258 1.97 27.82 16.23
C LEU A 258 2.39 27.28 14.86
N LYS A 259 1.43 26.93 13.98
CA LYS A 259 1.65 26.28 12.67
C LYS A 259 2.23 24.88 12.76
N TYR A 260 2.30 24.33 13.97
CA TYR A 260 2.60 22.93 14.23
C TYR A 260 1.88 22.48 15.49
N VAL A 261 1.67 21.18 15.60
CA VAL A 261 0.97 20.55 16.72
C VAL A 261 1.94 19.63 17.44
N SER A 262 2.11 19.83 18.74
CA SER A 262 2.88 18.91 19.60
C SER A 262 2.04 17.68 19.95
N LEU A 263 2.67 16.60 20.43
CA LEU A 263 1.94 15.40 20.87
C LEU A 263 0.86 15.74 21.90
N GLN A 264 1.17 16.59 22.89
CA GLN A 264 0.22 16.96 23.94
C GLN A 264 -0.96 17.78 23.39
N ASP A 265 -0.73 18.63 22.38
CA ASP A 265 -1.82 19.34 21.72
C ASP A 265 -2.66 18.40 20.86
N PHE A 266 -2.02 17.43 20.18
CA PHE A 266 -2.72 16.42 19.38
C PHE A 266 -3.61 15.53 20.25
N GLU A 267 -3.10 15.00 21.36
CA GLU A 267 -3.85 14.17 22.30
C GLU A 267 -5.05 14.95 22.88
N ARG A 268 -4.86 16.23 23.19
CA ARG A 268 -5.93 17.10 23.69
C ARG A 268 -7.01 17.36 22.63
N GLY A 269 -6.60 17.69 21.40
CA GLY A 269 -7.52 17.88 20.28
C GLY A 269 -8.30 16.59 19.96
N ALA A 270 -7.60 15.46 19.94
CA ALA A 270 -8.20 14.14 19.74
C ALA A 270 -9.23 13.81 20.84
N SER A 271 -8.91 14.07 22.10
CA SER A 271 -9.85 13.88 23.20
C SER A 271 -11.10 14.77 23.09
N ARG A 272 -10.96 16.02 22.64
CA ARG A 272 -12.08 16.96 22.45
C ARG A 272 -13.07 16.51 21.38
N ILE A 273 -12.59 15.89 20.30
CA ILE A 273 -13.45 15.33 19.25
C ILE A 273 -13.99 13.93 19.61
N GLY A 274 -13.80 13.47 20.85
CA GLY A 274 -14.31 12.18 21.33
C GLY A 274 -13.51 10.97 20.85
N PHE A 275 -12.27 11.14 20.37
CA PHE A 275 -11.43 10.03 19.98
C PHE A 275 -10.83 9.33 21.21
N GLY A 276 -11.25 8.09 21.45
CA GLY A 276 -10.75 7.24 22.54
C GLY A 276 -9.67 6.23 22.12
N GLY A 277 -9.22 6.28 20.87
CA GLY A 277 -8.18 5.37 20.36
C GLY A 277 -6.76 5.78 20.75
N ASN A 278 -5.77 5.13 20.15
CA ASN A 278 -4.36 5.38 20.44
C ASN A 278 -3.85 6.62 19.67
N ALA A 279 -4.04 7.82 20.26
CA ALA A 279 -3.61 9.08 19.66
C ALA A 279 -2.09 9.18 19.50
N ASN A 280 -1.32 8.60 20.42
CA ASN A 280 0.14 8.57 20.36
C ASN A 280 0.65 7.82 19.13
N LEU A 281 0.05 6.66 18.83
CA LEU A 281 0.36 5.85 17.66
C LEU A 281 0.13 6.66 16.37
N LEU A 282 -1.04 7.29 16.23
CA LEU A 282 -1.35 8.11 15.05
C LEU A 282 -0.42 9.31 14.93
N TYR A 283 -0.14 10.01 16.04
CA TYR A 283 0.77 11.14 16.04
C TYR A 283 2.15 10.75 15.49
N ARG A 284 2.72 9.66 16.00
CA ARG A 284 4.03 9.15 15.53
C ARG A 284 3.99 8.68 14.08
N GLY A 285 2.87 8.10 13.66
CA GLY A 285 2.65 7.70 12.28
C GLY A 285 2.54 8.88 11.31
N LEU A 286 1.92 9.98 11.76
CA LEU A 286 1.75 11.20 11.01
C LEU A 286 3.00 12.10 11.04
N ASP A 287 3.87 11.99 12.03
CA ASP A 287 5.14 12.74 12.09
C ASP A 287 6.17 12.13 11.14
N ALA A 288 5.98 12.38 9.84
CA ALA A 288 6.87 11.87 8.80
C ALA A 288 8.32 12.36 9.01
N GLY A 289 8.49 13.61 9.45
CA GLY A 289 9.80 14.19 9.75
C GLY A 289 10.47 13.59 10.99
N GLY A 290 9.71 13.04 11.94
CA GLY A 290 10.21 12.57 13.23
C GLY A 290 10.75 13.71 14.10
N LEU A 291 10.25 14.92 13.86
CA LEU A 291 10.71 16.14 14.55
C LEU A 291 9.97 16.34 15.88
N GLY A 292 9.05 15.44 16.23
CA GLY A 292 8.16 15.60 17.36
C GLY A 292 7.16 16.72 17.15
N ARG A 293 6.82 17.05 15.90
CA ARG A 293 5.87 18.11 15.52
C ARG A 293 5.11 17.72 14.27
N LEU A 294 3.78 17.81 14.31
CA LEU A 294 2.95 17.67 13.12
C LEU A 294 2.78 19.03 12.45
N SER A 295 2.94 19.07 11.13
CA SER A 295 2.51 20.19 10.29
C SER A 295 1.06 19.99 9.82
N PHE A 296 0.46 21.04 9.25
CA PHE A 296 -0.87 20.89 8.64
C PHE A 296 -0.84 19.87 7.50
N ASP A 297 0.23 19.83 6.70
CA ASP A 297 0.40 18.87 5.62
C ASP A 297 0.39 17.42 6.14
N ASP A 298 0.97 17.18 7.32
CA ASP A 298 0.92 15.86 7.96
C ASP A 298 -0.50 15.48 8.37
N PHE A 299 -1.24 16.43 8.93
CA PHE A 299 -2.62 16.24 9.35
C PHE A 299 -3.59 16.07 8.18
N GLU A 300 -3.40 16.84 7.11
CA GLU A 300 -4.21 16.76 5.89
C GLU A 300 -4.12 15.36 5.25
N TYR A 301 -3.00 14.67 5.43
CA TYR A 301 -2.79 13.33 4.89
C TYR A 301 -3.84 12.32 5.34
N ILE A 302 -4.46 12.51 6.52
CA ILE A 302 -5.58 11.69 7.02
C ILE A 302 -6.72 11.63 6.01
N GLY A 303 -7.04 12.75 5.36
CA GLY A 303 -8.08 12.82 4.34
C GLY A 303 -7.76 12.07 3.04
N LYS A 304 -6.49 11.73 2.81
CA LYS A 304 -6.04 10.97 1.63
C LYS A 304 -6.06 9.47 1.89
N ILE A 305 -5.66 9.06 3.09
CA ILE A 305 -5.50 7.65 3.45
C ILE A 305 -6.77 7.01 4.05
N SER A 306 -7.63 7.77 4.72
CA SER A 306 -8.86 7.23 5.31
C SER A 306 -9.88 6.85 4.22
N ARG A 307 -10.38 5.61 4.30
CA ARG A 307 -11.47 5.11 3.48
C ARG A 307 -12.75 5.89 3.73
N LEU A 308 -13.05 6.24 4.98
CA LEU A 308 -14.20 7.08 5.30
C LEU A 308 -14.09 8.44 4.63
N ALA A 309 -12.93 9.08 4.71
CA ALA A 309 -12.70 10.36 4.04
C ALA A 309 -12.89 10.24 2.51
N TRP A 310 -12.39 9.16 1.91
CA TRP A 310 -12.55 8.91 0.48
C TRP A 310 -13.99 8.62 0.07
N GLN A 311 -14.68 7.73 0.79
CA GLN A 311 -16.09 7.39 0.55
C GLN A 311 -16.99 8.61 0.68
N LYS A 312 -16.74 9.48 1.67
CA LYS A 312 -17.51 10.72 1.85
C LYS A 312 -17.09 11.81 0.85
N LYS A 313 -15.84 11.82 0.36
CA LYS A 313 -15.40 12.76 -0.69
C LYS A 313 -15.96 12.40 -2.06
N ILE A 314 -15.94 11.13 -2.45
CA ILE A 314 -16.66 10.64 -3.63
C ILE A 314 -18.15 10.82 -3.42
N GLY A 315 -18.60 10.48 -2.22
CA GLY A 315 -19.94 10.72 -1.74
C GLY A 315 -20.36 12.18 -1.84
N LYS A 316 -19.48 13.18 -1.79
CA LYS A 316 -19.82 14.61 -2.03
C LYS A 316 -20.08 14.93 -3.50
N HIS A 317 -19.46 14.21 -4.44
CA HIS A 317 -19.79 14.37 -5.87
C HIS A 317 -21.05 13.61 -6.27
N THR A 318 -21.50 12.68 -5.43
CA THR A 318 -22.75 11.94 -5.61
C THR A 318 -23.65 12.06 -4.38
N ALA A 319 -23.53 13.13 -3.60
CA ALA A 319 -24.20 13.22 -2.31
C ALA A 319 -25.67 13.36 -2.64
N SER A 320 -26.47 12.41 -2.18
CA SER A 320 -27.91 12.64 -2.13
C SER A 320 -28.12 13.99 -1.44
N PRO A 321 -28.93 14.90 -2.00
CA PRO A 321 -29.23 16.21 -1.39
C PRO A 321 -29.59 16.12 0.09
N LEU A 322 -30.15 14.99 0.52
CA LEU A 322 -30.43 14.68 1.92
C LEU A 322 -29.17 14.66 2.81
N THR A 323 -28.06 14.10 2.32
CA THR A 323 -26.79 14.04 3.07
C THR A 323 -26.19 15.43 3.23
N GLU A 324 -26.26 16.27 2.20
CA GLU A 324 -25.81 17.67 2.28
C GLU A 324 -26.67 18.45 3.28
N MET A 325 -27.98 18.25 3.25
CA MET A 325 -28.92 18.83 4.22
C MET A 325 -28.60 18.39 5.65
N MET A 326 -28.33 17.10 5.88
CA MET A 326 -27.96 16.60 7.21
C MET A 326 -26.64 17.20 7.72
N ILE A 327 -25.62 17.30 6.87
CA ILE A 327 -24.34 17.92 7.23
C ILE A 327 -24.52 19.41 7.54
N TRP A 328 -25.29 20.11 6.73
CA TRP A 328 -25.64 21.50 6.96
C TRP A 328 -26.43 21.68 8.26
N ALA A 329 -27.40 20.81 8.53
CA ALA A 329 -28.21 20.81 9.74
C ALA A 329 -27.34 20.61 11.00
N GLN A 330 -26.46 19.63 10.95
CA GLN A 330 -25.51 19.33 12.03
C GLN A 330 -24.62 20.54 12.31
N ARG A 331 -24.10 21.19 11.26
CA ARG A 331 -23.20 22.35 11.39
C ARG A 331 -23.89 23.61 11.89
N LYS A 332 -25.10 23.90 11.41
CA LYS A 332 -25.78 25.17 11.67
C LYS A 332 -26.62 25.13 12.95
N PHE A 333 -27.24 23.99 13.26
CA PHE A 333 -28.19 23.85 14.35
C PHE A 333 -27.75 22.84 15.42
N GLY A 334 -26.66 22.11 15.20
CA GLY A 334 -26.18 21.10 16.14
C GLY A 334 -26.88 19.74 16.01
N GLY A 335 -27.69 19.55 14.97
CA GLY A 335 -28.37 18.27 14.70
C GLY A 335 -29.66 18.41 13.90
N THR A 336 -30.22 17.27 13.50
CA THR A 336 -31.50 17.21 12.77
C THR A 336 -32.68 17.64 13.64
N ASP A 337 -32.68 17.30 14.93
CA ASP A 337 -33.78 17.66 15.84
C ASP A 337 -33.85 19.18 16.07
N ALA A 338 -32.68 19.82 16.17
CA ALA A 338 -32.59 21.27 16.27
C ALA A 338 -33.05 21.95 14.98
N LEU A 339 -32.66 21.43 13.81
CA LEU A 339 -33.20 21.89 12.53
C LEU A 339 -34.73 21.75 12.46
N MET A 340 -35.29 20.62 12.88
CA MET A 340 -36.75 20.42 12.90
C MET A 340 -37.44 21.41 13.84
N SER A 341 -36.82 21.76 14.97
CA SER A 341 -37.33 22.77 15.90
C SER A 341 -37.36 24.16 15.25
N GLU A 342 -36.29 24.52 14.53
CA GLU A 342 -36.22 25.78 13.79
C GLU A 342 -37.22 25.83 12.63
N LEU A 343 -37.35 24.74 11.87
CA LEU A 343 -38.33 24.64 10.78
C LEU A 343 -39.77 24.82 11.29
N ALA A 344 -40.08 24.34 12.51
CA ALA A 344 -41.38 24.53 13.13
C ALA A 344 -41.64 25.98 13.58
N ALA A 345 -40.58 26.71 13.95
CA ALA A 345 -40.67 28.08 14.46
C ALA A 345 -41.02 29.13 13.38
N VAL A 346 -40.67 28.89 12.11
CA VAL A 346 -40.83 29.87 11.01
C VAL A 346 -42.27 30.35 10.81
N ASP A 347 -43.27 29.51 11.07
CA ASP A 347 -44.69 29.82 10.79
C ASP A 347 -45.60 29.84 12.03
N GLY A 348 -45.09 29.55 13.22
CA GLY A 348 -45.86 29.57 14.47
C GLY A 348 -47.03 28.56 14.56
N VAL A 349 -47.20 27.66 13.58
CA VAL A 349 -48.26 26.64 13.57
C VAL A 349 -47.63 25.24 13.59
N PRO A 350 -47.86 24.45 14.65
CA PRO A 350 -47.47 23.04 14.67
C PRO A 350 -48.25 22.30 13.57
N ARG A 351 -47.55 21.85 12.53
CA ARG A 351 -48.14 21.02 11.48
C ARG A 351 -47.60 19.61 11.59
N GLU A 352 -48.48 18.63 11.65
CA GLU A 352 -48.11 17.20 11.56
C GLU A 352 -47.56 16.83 10.17
N ARG A 353 -47.77 17.68 9.15
CA ARG A 353 -47.35 17.44 7.78
C ARG A 353 -46.83 18.73 7.15
N ILE A 354 -45.68 18.62 6.50
CA ILE A 354 -45.10 19.70 5.69
C ILE A 354 -45.11 19.24 4.23
N SER A 355 -45.51 20.12 3.32
CA SER A 355 -45.39 19.82 1.89
C SER A 355 -43.95 19.96 1.43
N VAL A 356 -43.56 19.30 0.34
CA VAL A 356 -42.19 19.37 -0.20
C VAL A 356 -41.80 20.82 -0.56
N ASN A 357 -42.73 21.59 -1.14
CA ASN A 357 -42.47 22.99 -1.48
C ASN A 357 -42.32 23.89 -0.25
N ASP A 358 -43.09 23.63 0.80
CA ASP A 358 -43.01 24.36 2.07
C ASP A 358 -41.68 24.05 2.77
N LEU A 359 -41.28 22.78 2.81
CA LEU A 359 -39.96 22.37 3.31
C LEU A 359 -38.82 23.05 2.54
N ALA A 360 -38.86 23.02 1.20
CA ALA A 360 -37.84 23.64 0.37
C ALA A 360 -37.75 25.16 0.60
N SER A 361 -38.90 25.84 0.66
CA SER A 361 -38.95 27.28 0.92
C SER A 361 -38.39 27.63 2.29
N ARG A 362 -38.71 26.85 3.32
CA ARG A 362 -38.19 27.05 4.68
C ARG A 362 -36.70 26.77 4.78
N LEU A 363 -36.21 25.71 4.13
CA LEU A 363 -34.79 25.42 4.04
C LEU A 363 -34.04 26.58 3.36
N GLN A 364 -34.61 27.15 2.29
CA GLN A 364 -34.05 28.31 1.60
C GLN A 364 -34.03 29.57 2.49
N VAL A 365 -35.11 29.82 3.24
CA VAL A 365 -35.16 30.91 4.24
C VAL A 365 -34.10 30.73 5.33
N LEU A 366 -33.86 29.48 5.74
CA LEU A 366 -32.79 29.14 6.68
C LEU A 366 -31.40 29.18 6.03
N GLY A 367 -31.26 29.43 4.74
CA GLY A 367 -29.98 29.54 4.02
C GLY A 367 -29.37 28.19 3.65
N PHE A 368 -30.20 27.20 3.31
CA PHE A 368 -29.79 26.00 2.58
C PHE A 368 -30.06 26.23 1.09
N GLU A 369 -29.03 26.13 0.25
CA GLU A 369 -29.10 26.37 -1.21
C GLU A 369 -29.20 25.06 -2.00
#